data_AF-J7S1L9-F1
#
_entry.id   AF-J7S1L9-F1
#
_cell.length_a   1.000
_cell.length_b   1.000
_cell.length_c   1.000
_cell.angle_alpha   90.00
_cell.angle_beta   90.00
_cell.angle_gamma   90.00
#
_symmetry.space_group_name_H-M   'P 1'
#
loop_
_entity.id
_entity.type
_entity.pdbx_description
1 polymer ?
#
loop_
_entity_poly.entity_id
_entity_poly.type
_entity_poly.pdbx_seq_one_letter_code
_entity_poly.pdbx_strand_id
1 'polypeptide(L)'
;MSDLSSTDTSSYIQYSTDNSNPSAAPVVGSSPSHNGDEGSFIPFAANHVVQPMTTQQPMVTQQPTISHRVLLSLSEAAKIIGTKGSKIAKIRTENNVKIGISEKIMGCSDRILSCAGTVFNVANALGDVVDDLNEPDEFDEQGNALPNNDYAKKYPFHFLNHILPPPSSDEIKDPKELANIGTLRLIIINSHLSSIIGKGGATIKGLIEKHGVKIVASKDFLPDSNERVLEIQGFPSAITNTLIEISDILINDVDLTFNTEKRYFPHLKRPAENPAGANAGSFDYENANQSTQAVVLIPESYVGVMVGRQGNRIANLRKFTRTKIIIEKNDFAESDMPHRVVDANGEPCRKFTIMGHIPKQVKLAESMLLKNLSTEIERRSLRNAEAQHETQQNMENSPDFEMDSDN
;
A
#
# COMPACT_ATOMS: atom_id res chain seq x y z
N MET A 1 52.48 -27.70 -41.59
CA MET A 1 52.62 -29.16 -41.66
C MET A 1 52.38 -29.67 -40.25
N SER A 2 51.33 -30.41 -39.90
CA SER A 2 50.30 -31.13 -40.66
C SER A 2 49.13 -31.45 -39.72
N ASP A 3 47.94 -31.56 -40.31
CA ASP A 3 46.60 -31.84 -39.76
C ASP A 3 46.42 -33.17 -39.01
N LEU A 4 45.35 -33.25 -38.19
CA LEU A 4 44.12 -34.09 -38.32
C LEU A 4 43.40 -34.25 -36.96
N SER A 5 42.24 -33.62 -36.75
CA SER A 5 40.83 -34.12 -36.83
C SER A 5 40.20 -34.78 -35.58
N SER A 6 39.16 -34.09 -35.04
CA SER A 6 37.80 -34.51 -34.58
C SER A 6 37.61 -35.70 -33.60
N THR A 7 36.81 -35.63 -32.53
CA THR A 7 35.32 -35.51 -32.39
C THR A 7 34.94 -34.92 -31.00
N ASP A 8 33.99 -33.99 -30.80
CA ASP A 8 32.51 -33.94 -30.88
C ASP A 8 31.74 -34.39 -29.61
N THR A 9 31.04 -33.46 -28.94
CA THR A 9 29.60 -33.49 -28.54
C THR A 9 29.25 -32.38 -27.54
N SER A 10 28.30 -31.51 -27.93
CA SER A 10 27.58 -30.52 -27.10
C SER A 10 26.08 -30.84 -27.12
N SER A 11 25.39 -30.71 -25.98
CA SER A 11 23.94 -30.87 -25.87
C SER A 11 23.25 -29.54 -25.57
N TYR A 12 22.40 -29.11 -26.50
CA TYR A 12 21.48 -27.98 -26.41
C TYR A 12 20.06 -28.55 -26.59
N ILE A 13 19.12 -28.23 -25.69
CA ILE A 13 17.70 -28.58 -25.86
C ILE A 13 16.90 -27.28 -25.91
N GLN A 14 16.32 -27.00 -27.07
CA GLN A 14 15.22 -26.05 -27.27
C GLN A 14 13.89 -26.79 -27.10
N TYR A 15 12.91 -26.11 -26.50
CA TYR A 15 11.50 -26.40 -26.72
C TYR A 15 10.83 -25.16 -27.30
N SER A 16 10.25 -25.33 -28.50
CA SER A 16 9.31 -24.42 -29.13
C SER A 16 8.22 -25.28 -29.76
N THR A 17 6.95 -25.00 -29.46
CA THR A 17 5.81 -25.45 -30.26
C THR A 17 4.75 -24.36 -30.25
N ASP A 18 4.74 -23.56 -31.30
CA ASP A 18 3.56 -22.90 -31.83
C ASP A 18 2.54 -23.94 -32.28
N ASN A 19 1.25 -23.70 -32.02
CA ASN A 19 0.21 -24.22 -32.90
C ASN A 19 -0.98 -23.26 -32.95
N SER A 20 -1.02 -22.48 -34.02
CA SER A 20 -2.13 -21.64 -34.48
C SER A 20 -2.94 -22.37 -35.54
N ASN A 21 -4.29 -22.43 -35.44
CA ASN A 21 -5.23 -22.18 -36.55
C ASN A 21 -6.73 -22.33 -36.16
N PRO A 22 -7.72 -21.89 -36.99
CA PRO A 22 -8.76 -20.94 -36.54
C PRO A 22 -10.23 -21.35 -36.84
N SER A 23 -11.12 -20.43 -36.45
CA SER A 23 -12.55 -20.22 -36.78
C SER A 23 -13.17 -20.86 -38.04
N ALA A 24 -14.35 -21.48 -37.91
CA ALA A 24 -15.54 -21.29 -38.78
C ALA A 24 -16.82 -22.03 -38.26
N ALA A 25 -17.98 -21.37 -38.37
CA ALA A 25 -19.35 -21.93 -38.43
C ALA A 25 -19.93 -21.63 -39.85
N PRO A 26 -21.19 -21.92 -40.27
CA PRO A 26 -22.37 -22.58 -39.63
C PRO A 26 -23.18 -23.57 -40.56
N VAL A 27 -24.40 -23.99 -40.14
CA VAL A 27 -25.69 -24.20 -40.90
C VAL A 27 -26.44 -25.57 -40.76
N VAL A 28 -27.58 -25.51 -40.02
CA VAL A 28 -29.01 -25.94 -40.25
C VAL A 28 -29.46 -27.36 -40.68
N GLY A 29 -30.48 -27.87 -39.94
CA GLY A 29 -31.66 -28.67 -40.40
C GLY A 29 -31.75 -30.10 -39.80
N SER A 30 -32.86 -30.67 -39.29
CA SER A 30 -34.31 -30.36 -39.26
C SER A 30 -35.08 -31.37 -38.36
N SER A 31 -36.22 -30.96 -37.78
CA SER A 31 -37.21 -31.70 -36.93
C SER A 31 -38.08 -32.73 -37.72
N PRO A 32 -39.02 -33.54 -37.13
CA PRO A 32 -40.28 -33.14 -36.43
C PRO A 32 -40.61 -33.97 -35.14
N SER A 33 -41.22 -33.47 -34.05
CA SER A 33 -42.61 -33.05 -33.70
C SER A 33 -43.72 -34.14 -33.66
N HIS A 34 -44.23 -34.51 -32.47
CA HIS A 34 -45.68 -34.48 -32.10
C HIS A 34 -45.99 -34.83 -30.62
N ASN A 35 -47.16 -34.35 -30.18
CA ASN A 35 -47.65 -34.03 -28.82
C ASN A 35 -48.45 -35.12 -28.07
N GLY A 36 -48.70 -34.87 -26.77
CA GLY A 36 -49.92 -35.20 -25.98
C GLY A 36 -49.83 -36.50 -25.17
N ASP A 37 -49.62 -36.51 -23.85
CA ASP A 37 -50.47 -36.13 -22.70
C ASP A 37 -51.65 -37.09 -22.42
N GLU A 38 -51.57 -37.80 -21.28
CA GLU A 38 -52.64 -38.12 -20.30
C GLU A 38 -52.31 -39.38 -19.44
N GLY A 39 -52.49 -39.27 -18.11
CA GLY A 39 -53.24 -40.27 -17.33
C GLY A 39 -52.51 -41.38 -16.52
N SER A 40 -52.04 -41.02 -15.32
CA SER A 40 -52.25 -41.71 -14.02
C SER A 40 -51.85 -43.18 -13.71
N PHE A 41 -50.99 -43.29 -12.68
CA PHE A 41 -51.05 -44.15 -11.46
C PHE A 41 -50.65 -45.66 -11.45
N ILE A 42 -49.40 -45.92 -10.96
CA ILE A 42 -48.83 -46.90 -9.97
C ILE A 42 -49.13 -48.43 -10.03
N PRO A 43 -48.23 -49.36 -9.57
CA PRO A 43 -47.29 -49.19 -8.43
C PRO A 43 -45.88 -49.84 -8.47
N PHE A 44 -45.04 -49.34 -7.54
CA PHE A 44 -43.98 -50.00 -6.73
C PHE A 44 -42.98 -50.99 -7.39
N ALA A 45 -41.69 -50.62 -7.40
CA ALA A 45 -40.68 -51.17 -6.48
C ALA A 45 -39.25 -50.63 -6.77
N ALA A 46 -38.60 -50.19 -5.69
CA ALA A 46 -37.18 -49.96 -5.42
C ALA A 46 -36.14 -50.01 -6.57
N ASN A 47 -35.44 -48.88 -6.80
CA ASN A 47 -34.08 -48.89 -7.34
C ASN A 47 -33.19 -47.84 -6.68
N HIS A 48 -32.00 -48.30 -6.28
CA HIS A 48 -30.90 -47.51 -5.74
C HIS A 48 -30.52 -46.36 -6.68
N VAL A 49 -30.53 -45.13 -6.17
CA VAL A 49 -30.04 -43.95 -6.89
C VAL A 49 -28.52 -43.85 -6.72
N VAL A 50 -27.81 -44.07 -7.81
CA VAL A 50 -26.41 -43.66 -7.98
C VAL A 50 -26.38 -42.14 -8.10
N GLN A 51 -25.68 -41.45 -7.19
CA GLN A 51 -25.52 -39.99 -7.26
C GLN A 51 -24.64 -39.62 -8.46
N PRO A 52 -24.98 -38.57 -9.24
CA PRO A 52 -24.14 -38.12 -10.35
C PRO A 52 -22.87 -37.44 -9.81
N MET A 53 -21.71 -37.86 -10.33
CA MET A 53 -20.42 -37.22 -10.08
C MET A 53 -20.49 -35.74 -10.48
N THR A 54 -20.34 -34.85 -9.51
CA THR A 54 -20.09 -33.43 -9.72
C THR A 54 -18.77 -33.24 -10.47
N THR A 55 -18.87 -32.67 -11.67
CA THR A 55 -17.74 -32.14 -12.44
C THR A 55 -17.02 -31.10 -11.57
N GLN A 56 -15.83 -31.42 -11.07
CA GLN A 56 -15.00 -30.46 -10.35
C GLN A 56 -14.59 -29.37 -11.35
N GLN A 57 -15.02 -28.14 -11.11
CA GLN A 57 -14.44 -26.97 -11.75
C GLN A 57 -12.95 -26.94 -11.41
N PRO A 58 -12.06 -26.58 -12.36
CA PRO A 58 -10.64 -26.47 -12.06
C PRO A 58 -10.47 -25.45 -10.92
N MET A 59 -9.90 -25.89 -9.80
CA MET A 59 -9.52 -24.98 -8.73
C MET A 59 -8.57 -23.94 -9.31
N VAL A 60 -8.97 -22.67 -9.32
CA VAL A 60 -8.06 -21.57 -9.63
C VAL A 60 -7.05 -21.53 -8.48
N THR A 61 -5.86 -22.08 -8.70
CA THR A 61 -4.75 -21.96 -7.75
C THR A 61 -4.40 -20.47 -7.63
N GLN A 62 -4.88 -19.80 -6.58
CA GLN A 62 -4.53 -18.41 -6.33
C GLN A 62 -3.02 -18.35 -6.05
N GLN A 63 -2.26 -17.75 -6.97
CA GLN A 63 -0.83 -17.53 -6.77
C GLN A 63 -0.62 -16.53 -5.63
N PRO A 64 0.42 -16.73 -4.80
CA PRO A 64 0.70 -15.84 -3.68
C PRO A 64 1.03 -14.43 -4.20
N THR A 65 0.45 -13.42 -3.56
CA THR A 65 0.65 -12.00 -3.90
C THR A 65 1.44 -11.29 -2.81
N ILE A 66 2.18 -10.26 -3.19
CA ILE A 66 2.97 -9.44 -2.28
C ILE A 66 2.88 -7.97 -2.66
N SER A 67 3.18 -7.09 -1.69
CA SER A 67 3.37 -5.67 -1.95
C SER A 67 4.70 -5.18 -1.35
N HIS A 68 5.55 -4.65 -2.22
CA HIS A 68 6.82 -4.04 -1.86
C HIS A 68 6.74 -2.52 -1.93
N ARG A 69 7.52 -1.86 -1.06
CA ARG A 69 7.62 -0.40 -0.99
C ARG A 69 9.09 0.00 -1.14
N VAL A 70 9.39 0.93 -2.02
CA VAL A 70 10.76 1.38 -2.30
C VAL A 70 10.88 2.86 -1.97
N LEU A 71 11.94 3.21 -1.26
CA LEU A 71 12.30 4.59 -0.92
C LEU A 71 13.04 5.22 -2.11
N LEU A 72 12.56 6.38 -2.55
CA LEU A 72 13.13 7.13 -3.66
C LEU A 72 13.37 8.58 -3.25
N SER A 73 14.45 9.17 -3.75
CA SER A 73 14.61 10.63 -3.82
C SER A 73 13.63 11.23 -4.85
N LEU A 74 13.54 12.55 -4.87
CA LEU A 74 12.74 13.25 -5.88
C LEU A 74 13.23 13.02 -7.32
N SER A 75 14.55 12.92 -7.53
CA SER A 75 15.14 12.70 -8.85
C SER A 75 14.90 11.28 -9.35
N GLU A 76 15.15 10.27 -8.51
CA GLU A 76 14.87 8.86 -8.83
C GLU A 76 13.39 8.66 -9.16
N ALA A 77 12.49 9.25 -8.37
CA ALA A 77 11.06 9.18 -8.63
C ALA A 77 10.65 9.88 -9.95
N ALA A 78 11.34 10.95 -10.36
CA ALA A 78 11.08 11.59 -11.64
C ALA A 78 11.51 10.70 -12.81
N LYS A 79 12.67 10.05 -12.68
CA LYS A 79 13.24 9.13 -13.68
C LYS A 79 12.32 7.93 -13.93
N ILE A 80 11.84 7.27 -12.87
CA ILE A 80 10.92 6.13 -12.96
C ILE A 80 9.55 6.52 -13.55
N ILE A 81 9.04 7.72 -13.23
CA ILE A 81 7.78 8.19 -13.83
C ILE A 81 7.96 8.38 -15.34
N GLY A 82 9.08 8.97 -15.76
CA GLY A 82 9.34 9.30 -17.16
C GLY A 82 8.40 10.39 -17.70
N THR A 83 8.61 10.75 -18.96
CA THR A 83 7.82 11.79 -19.63
C THR A 83 6.36 11.38 -19.72
N LYS A 84 5.45 12.23 -19.19
CA LYS A 84 4.01 11.95 -19.11
C LYS A 84 3.64 10.62 -18.41
N GLY A 85 4.51 10.07 -17.57
CA GLY A 85 4.24 8.79 -16.90
C GLY A 85 4.48 7.57 -17.78
N SER A 86 5.17 7.70 -18.92
CA SER A 86 5.35 6.63 -19.92
C SER A 86 6.11 5.43 -19.37
N LYS A 87 7.23 5.65 -18.66
CA LYS A 87 8.07 4.60 -18.10
C LYS A 87 7.33 3.75 -17.05
N ILE A 88 6.79 4.40 -16.03
CA ILE A 88 5.99 3.68 -15.01
C ILE A 88 4.74 3.01 -15.60
N ALA A 89 4.15 3.56 -16.68
CA ALA A 89 3.06 2.89 -17.38
C ALA A 89 3.52 1.63 -18.11
N LYS A 90 4.69 1.67 -18.76
CA LYS A 90 5.32 0.51 -19.41
C LYS A 90 5.61 -0.61 -18.40
N ILE A 91 6.28 -0.30 -17.28
CA ILE A 91 6.55 -1.25 -16.20
C ILE A 91 5.24 -1.89 -15.69
N ARG A 92 4.18 -1.08 -15.54
CA ARG A 92 2.85 -1.54 -15.12
C ARG A 92 2.26 -2.56 -16.08
N THR A 93 2.29 -2.28 -17.39
CA THR A 93 1.67 -3.12 -18.41
C THR A 93 2.47 -4.39 -18.70
N GLU A 94 3.80 -4.29 -18.78
CA GLU A 94 4.66 -5.42 -19.14
C GLU A 94 4.71 -6.46 -18.01
N ASN A 95 4.73 -6.01 -16.76
CA ASN A 95 4.79 -6.92 -15.61
C ASN A 95 3.42 -7.27 -15.01
N ASN A 96 2.32 -6.68 -15.50
CA ASN A 96 0.98 -6.88 -14.91
C ASN A 96 0.96 -6.68 -13.37
N VAL A 97 1.44 -5.51 -12.93
CA VAL A 97 1.52 -5.14 -11.50
C VAL A 97 0.70 -3.89 -11.20
N LYS A 98 0.29 -3.72 -9.95
CA LYS A 98 -0.19 -2.44 -9.43
C LYS A 98 0.99 -1.64 -8.89
N ILE A 99 1.60 -0.84 -9.75
CA ILE A 99 2.73 0.04 -9.41
C ILE A 99 2.34 1.52 -9.45
N GLY A 100 2.77 2.28 -8.43
CA GLY A 100 2.54 3.72 -8.33
C GLY A 100 3.54 4.39 -7.38
N ILE A 101 3.70 5.70 -7.52
CA ILE A 101 4.59 6.51 -6.67
C ILE A 101 3.75 7.55 -5.93
N SER A 102 3.99 7.71 -4.62
CA SER A 102 3.30 8.67 -3.75
C SER A 102 3.32 10.09 -4.35
N GLU A 103 2.29 10.91 -4.12
CA GLU A 103 2.26 12.28 -4.64
C GLU A 103 3.50 13.08 -4.24
N LYS A 104 3.93 14.01 -5.11
CA LYS A 104 4.99 14.95 -4.76
C LYS A 104 4.43 15.97 -3.78
N ILE A 105 4.85 15.87 -2.53
CA ILE A 105 4.52 16.84 -1.48
C ILE A 105 5.63 17.88 -1.40
N MET A 106 5.27 19.16 -1.50
CA MET A 106 6.23 20.26 -1.42
C MET A 106 6.91 20.26 -0.05
N GLY A 107 8.24 20.36 -0.01
CA GLY A 107 9.03 20.29 1.21
C GLY A 107 9.43 18.86 1.64
N CYS A 108 8.93 17.82 0.99
CA CYS A 108 9.46 16.46 1.14
C CYS A 108 10.70 16.26 0.26
N SER A 109 11.66 15.50 0.76
CA SER A 109 12.90 15.14 0.06
C SER A 109 12.81 13.84 -0.74
N ASP A 110 11.72 13.09 -0.55
CA ASP A 110 11.59 11.70 -0.90
C ASP A 110 10.16 11.34 -1.29
N ARG A 111 10.03 10.20 -1.95
CA ARG A 111 8.77 9.60 -2.40
C ARG A 111 8.85 8.09 -2.21
N ILE A 112 7.68 7.46 -2.16
CA ILE A 112 7.56 6.02 -1.98
C ILE A 112 6.94 5.43 -3.22
N LEU A 113 7.66 4.50 -3.84
CA LEU A 113 7.10 3.61 -4.85
C LEU A 113 6.46 2.43 -4.15
N SER A 114 5.21 2.14 -4.50
CA SER A 114 4.48 0.96 -4.05
C SER A 114 4.23 0.06 -5.26
N CYS A 115 4.61 -1.21 -5.18
CA CYS A 115 4.38 -2.22 -6.20
C CYS A 115 3.66 -3.42 -5.58
N ALA A 116 2.58 -3.90 -6.19
CA ALA A 116 1.81 -5.04 -5.71
C ALA A 116 1.39 -5.95 -6.86
N GLY A 117 1.40 -7.26 -6.64
CA GLY A 117 1.12 -8.27 -7.67
C GLY A 117 1.56 -9.66 -7.21
N THR A 118 1.74 -10.59 -8.14
CA THR A 118 2.39 -11.88 -7.85
C THR A 118 3.87 -11.67 -7.55
N VAL A 119 4.49 -12.60 -6.81
CA VAL A 119 5.91 -12.51 -6.42
C VAL A 119 6.82 -12.24 -7.62
N PHE A 120 6.71 -13.06 -8.67
CA PHE A 120 7.52 -12.92 -9.88
C PHE A 120 7.31 -11.59 -10.59
N ASN A 121 6.05 -11.17 -10.75
CA ASN A 121 5.72 -9.94 -11.45
C ASN A 121 6.23 -8.70 -10.69
N VAL A 122 6.11 -8.70 -9.36
CA VAL A 122 6.63 -7.60 -8.53
C VAL A 122 8.16 -7.56 -8.59
N ALA A 123 8.84 -8.72 -8.52
CA ALA A 123 10.29 -8.77 -8.61
C ALA A 123 10.81 -8.28 -9.96
N ASN A 124 10.22 -8.73 -11.07
CA ASN A 124 10.58 -8.27 -12.42
C ASN A 124 10.34 -6.76 -12.57
N ALA A 125 9.18 -6.26 -12.14
CA ALA A 125 8.89 -4.83 -12.18
C ALA A 125 9.91 -3.99 -11.37
N LEU A 126 10.43 -4.52 -10.26
CA LEU A 126 11.46 -3.84 -9.48
C LEU A 126 12.85 -3.98 -10.09
N GLY A 127 13.13 -5.04 -10.85
CA GLY A 127 14.30 -5.13 -11.74
C GLY A 127 14.29 -4.04 -12.80
N ASP A 128 13.17 -3.88 -13.52
CA ASP A 128 13.00 -2.82 -14.53
C ASP A 128 13.15 -1.42 -13.93
N VAL A 129 12.70 -1.22 -12.68
CA VAL A 129 12.93 0.03 -11.94
C VAL A 129 14.43 0.28 -11.75
N VAL A 130 15.21 -0.75 -11.42
CA VAL A 130 16.67 -0.60 -11.28
C VAL A 130 17.31 -0.26 -12.63
N ASP A 131 16.89 -0.90 -13.71
CA ASP A 131 17.33 -0.55 -15.07
C ASP A 131 17.05 0.91 -15.41
N ASP A 132 15.82 1.37 -15.17
CA ASP A 132 15.42 2.76 -15.38
C ASP A 132 16.27 3.74 -14.54
N LEU A 133 16.65 3.35 -13.32
CA LEU A 133 17.50 4.17 -12.43
C LEU A 133 18.95 4.26 -12.92
N ASN A 134 19.46 3.19 -13.52
CA ASN A 134 20.82 3.10 -14.07
C ASN A 134 21.01 3.88 -15.38
N GLU A 135 19.93 4.24 -16.08
CA GLU A 135 20.03 5.07 -17.28
C GLU A 135 20.81 6.37 -16.98
N PRO A 136 21.70 6.81 -17.89
CA PRO A 136 22.48 8.03 -17.68
C PRO A 136 21.59 9.26 -17.62
N ASP A 137 21.89 10.18 -16.71
CA ASP A 137 21.16 11.46 -16.57
C ASP A 137 21.49 12.42 -17.73
N GLU A 138 22.72 12.35 -18.25
CA GLU A 138 23.27 13.27 -19.24
C GLU A 138 24.05 12.51 -20.32
N PHE A 139 24.07 13.08 -21.53
CA PHE A 139 24.86 12.60 -22.65
C PHE A 139 25.77 13.74 -23.11
N ASP A 140 26.99 13.43 -23.53
CA ASP A 140 27.89 14.42 -24.10
C ASP A 140 27.44 14.88 -25.51
N GLU A 141 28.12 15.88 -26.08
CA GLU A 141 27.82 16.39 -27.44
C GLU A 141 27.99 15.33 -28.54
N GLN A 142 28.73 14.25 -28.26
CA GLN A 142 28.94 13.11 -29.14
C GLN A 142 27.93 11.98 -28.90
N GLY A 143 26.99 12.16 -27.97
CA GLY A 143 25.95 11.19 -27.61
C GLY A 143 26.41 10.06 -26.69
N ASN A 144 27.60 10.14 -26.10
CA ASN A 144 28.04 9.15 -25.11
C ASN A 144 27.41 9.42 -23.75
N ALA A 145 27.00 8.35 -23.08
CA ALA A 145 26.48 8.41 -21.73
C ALA A 145 27.54 8.97 -20.76
N LEU A 146 27.21 10.06 -20.07
CA LEU A 146 28.01 10.54 -18.97
C LEU A 146 27.77 9.65 -17.74
N PRO A 147 28.81 9.38 -16.93
CA PRO A 147 28.68 8.49 -15.79
C PRO A 147 27.66 9.06 -14.79
N ASN A 148 26.63 8.28 -14.47
CA ASN A 148 25.65 8.64 -13.45
C ASN A 148 26.35 8.70 -12.09
N ASN A 149 26.39 9.88 -11.47
CA ASN A 149 27.09 10.10 -10.20
C ASN A 149 26.10 10.18 -9.03
N ASP A 150 25.18 9.22 -8.95
CA ASP A 150 24.21 9.13 -7.87
C ASP A 150 24.88 9.05 -6.48
N TYR A 151 26.08 8.44 -6.39
CA TYR A 151 26.86 8.38 -5.15
C TYR A 151 27.47 9.72 -4.70
N ALA A 152 27.68 10.68 -5.61
CA ALA A 152 28.10 12.03 -5.22
C ALA A 152 26.94 12.90 -4.72
N LYS A 153 25.68 12.55 -5.02
CA LYS A 153 24.51 13.27 -4.52
C LYS A 153 24.39 13.04 -3.01
N LYS A 154 24.64 14.09 -2.22
CA LYS A 154 24.48 14.05 -0.76
C LYS A 154 23.15 14.68 -0.34
N TYR A 155 22.30 13.87 0.28
CA TYR A 155 21.01 14.29 0.82
C TYR A 155 21.13 14.69 2.29
N PRO A 156 20.45 15.77 2.72
CA PRO A 156 20.43 16.18 4.14
C PRO A 156 19.87 15.11 5.07
N PHE A 157 18.94 14.29 4.56
CA PHE A 157 18.38 13.17 5.30
C PHE A 157 19.24 11.93 5.09
N HIS A 158 19.86 11.44 6.17
CA HIS A 158 20.84 10.35 6.09
C HIS A 158 20.26 9.08 5.46
N PHE A 159 18.99 8.77 5.70
CA PHE A 159 18.30 7.58 5.17
C PHE A 159 18.07 7.63 3.65
N LEU A 160 18.31 8.78 3.00
CA LEU A 160 18.30 8.89 1.54
C LEU A 160 19.67 8.71 0.90
N ASN A 161 20.75 8.68 1.69
CA ASN A 161 22.08 8.40 1.16
C ASN A 161 22.31 6.89 1.07
N HIS A 162 23.12 6.46 0.11
CA HIS A 162 23.60 5.08 0.02
C HIS A 162 24.35 4.67 1.29
N ILE A 163 24.03 3.49 1.80
CA ILE A 163 24.71 2.81 2.88
C ILE A 163 25.89 2.02 2.31
N LEU A 164 25.71 1.39 1.14
CA LEU A 164 26.78 0.68 0.45
C LEU A 164 27.71 1.67 -0.27
N PRO A 165 29.01 1.37 -0.35
CA PRO A 165 29.92 2.13 -1.19
C PRO A 165 29.56 1.97 -2.68
N PRO A 166 30.02 2.89 -3.55
CA PRO A 166 29.87 2.72 -4.98
C PRO A 166 30.50 1.41 -5.45
N PRO A 167 29.96 0.76 -6.49
CA PRO A 167 30.59 -0.37 -7.14
C PRO A 167 32.04 -0.06 -7.52
N SER A 168 32.98 -0.96 -7.18
CA SER A 168 34.41 -0.79 -7.48
C SER A 168 34.81 -1.55 -8.73
N SER A 169 35.74 -0.97 -9.50
CA SER A 169 36.44 -1.65 -10.59
C SER A 169 37.28 -2.85 -10.14
N ASP A 170 37.55 -2.97 -8.84
CA ASP A 170 38.24 -4.13 -8.26
C ASP A 170 37.40 -5.41 -8.34
N GLU A 171 36.06 -5.25 -8.29
CA GLU A 171 35.11 -6.36 -8.32
C GLU A 171 34.63 -6.65 -9.76
N ILE A 172 34.35 -5.60 -10.54
CA ILE A 172 33.92 -5.71 -11.94
C ILE A 172 34.88 -4.95 -12.84
N LYS A 173 35.61 -5.69 -13.69
CA LYS A 173 36.65 -5.13 -14.55
C LYS A 173 36.11 -4.42 -15.79
N ASP A 174 34.96 -4.83 -16.31
CA ASP A 174 34.34 -4.19 -17.47
C ASP A 174 33.58 -2.92 -17.03
N PRO A 175 33.97 -1.72 -17.50
CA PRO A 175 33.27 -0.48 -17.19
C PRO A 175 31.79 -0.49 -17.57
N LYS A 176 31.40 -1.23 -18.62
CA LYS A 176 30.01 -1.33 -19.06
C LYS A 176 29.18 -2.15 -18.08
N GLU A 177 29.71 -3.27 -17.61
CA GLU A 177 29.05 -4.09 -16.58
C GLU A 177 28.98 -3.35 -15.25
N LEU A 178 30.04 -2.61 -14.89
CA LEU A 178 30.07 -1.78 -13.69
C LEU A 178 28.97 -0.71 -13.70
N ALA A 179 28.71 -0.09 -14.85
CA ALA A 179 27.64 0.89 -15.03
C ALA A 179 26.22 0.30 -14.91
N ASN A 180 26.08 -1.02 -15.11
CA ASN A 180 24.82 -1.74 -14.99
C ASN A 180 24.54 -2.22 -13.56
N ILE A 181 25.47 -2.02 -12.61
CA ILE A 181 25.16 -2.28 -11.19
C ILE A 181 24.29 -1.15 -10.67
N GLY A 182 23.06 -1.50 -10.29
CA GLY A 182 22.13 -0.58 -9.68
C GLY A 182 21.94 -0.83 -8.19
N THR A 183 21.11 0.01 -7.56
CA THR A 183 20.79 -0.09 -6.15
C THR A 183 19.31 0.13 -5.90
N LEU A 184 18.70 -0.72 -5.09
CA LEU A 184 17.30 -0.66 -4.69
C LEU A 184 17.20 -0.51 -3.17
N ARG A 185 16.36 0.42 -2.70
CA ARG A 185 16.15 0.68 -1.26
C ARG A 185 14.75 0.29 -0.84
N LEU A 186 14.60 -0.96 -0.43
CA LEU A 186 13.34 -1.54 0.00
C LEU A 186 12.99 -1.06 1.42
N ILE A 187 11.79 -0.52 1.61
CA ILE A 187 11.25 -0.16 2.92
C ILE A 187 10.63 -1.41 3.52
N ILE A 188 11.22 -1.89 4.62
CA ILE A 188 10.83 -3.13 5.27
C ILE A 188 10.53 -2.88 6.75
N ILE A 189 9.44 -3.46 7.21
CA ILE A 189 9.07 -3.48 8.63
C ILE A 189 10.13 -4.25 9.44
N ASN A 190 10.44 -3.83 10.66
CA ASN A 190 11.52 -4.45 11.42
C ASN A 190 11.32 -5.94 11.74
N SER A 191 10.08 -6.41 11.94
CA SER A 191 9.78 -7.84 12.06
C SER A 191 10.15 -8.61 10.78
N HIS A 192 9.69 -8.13 9.62
CA HIS A 192 10.01 -8.69 8.29
C HIS A 192 11.53 -8.73 8.04
N LEU A 193 12.24 -7.67 8.44
CA LEU A 193 13.69 -7.59 8.31
C LEU A 193 14.40 -8.67 9.14
N SER A 194 13.87 -9.00 10.31
CA SER A 194 14.45 -10.02 11.18
C SER A 194 14.41 -11.40 10.52
N SER A 195 13.34 -11.71 9.80
CA SER A 195 13.16 -12.95 9.04
C SER A 195 14.08 -13.02 7.82
N ILE A 196 14.26 -11.90 7.11
CA ILE A 196 15.22 -11.78 6.00
C ILE A 196 16.67 -11.98 6.48
N ILE A 197 17.03 -11.41 7.65
CA ILE A 197 18.37 -11.58 8.23
C ILE A 197 18.57 -13.05 8.66
N GLY A 198 17.59 -13.62 9.33
CA GLY A 198 17.64 -14.97 9.86
C GLY A 198 18.58 -15.13 11.06
N LYS A 199 18.56 -16.30 11.69
CA LYS A 199 19.37 -16.60 12.87
C LYS A 199 20.87 -16.46 12.57
N GLY A 200 21.57 -15.58 13.29
CA GLY A 200 23.00 -15.31 13.09
C GLY A 200 23.35 -14.68 11.73
N GLY A 201 22.36 -14.14 11.02
CA GLY A 201 22.54 -13.61 9.66
C GLY A 201 22.68 -14.68 8.58
N ALA A 202 22.32 -15.94 8.86
CA ALA A 202 22.51 -17.04 7.91
C ALA A 202 21.71 -16.84 6.62
N THR A 203 20.45 -16.41 6.73
CA THR A 203 19.55 -16.23 5.57
C THR A 203 20.06 -15.12 4.64
N ILE A 204 20.34 -13.93 5.18
CA ILE A 204 20.83 -12.81 4.36
C ILE A 204 22.21 -13.09 3.75
N LYS A 205 23.09 -13.81 4.46
CA LYS A 205 24.38 -14.25 3.89
C LYS A 205 24.19 -15.23 2.73
N GLY A 206 23.25 -16.17 2.87
CA GLY A 206 22.89 -17.09 1.79
C GLY A 206 22.36 -16.36 0.56
N LEU A 207 21.50 -15.34 0.74
CA LEU A 207 21.01 -14.50 -0.36
C LEU A 207 22.15 -13.77 -1.09
N ILE A 208 23.07 -13.17 -0.32
CA ILE A 208 24.25 -12.45 -0.83
C ILE A 208 25.11 -13.37 -1.70
N GLU A 209 25.47 -14.55 -1.17
CA GLU A 209 26.35 -15.50 -1.86
C GLU A 209 25.69 -16.12 -3.10
N LYS A 210 24.41 -16.51 -2.97
CA LYS A 210 23.66 -17.20 -4.03
C LYS A 210 23.41 -16.33 -5.25
N HIS A 211 23.07 -15.06 -5.04
CA HIS A 211 22.70 -14.14 -6.12
C HIS A 211 23.81 -13.16 -6.51
N GLY A 212 24.95 -13.17 -5.82
CA GLY A 212 26.07 -12.27 -6.10
C GLY A 212 25.73 -10.80 -5.88
N VAL A 213 24.87 -10.51 -4.89
CA VAL A 213 24.41 -9.15 -4.55
C VAL A 213 25.03 -8.69 -3.24
N LYS A 214 25.11 -7.37 -3.04
CA LYS A 214 25.40 -6.78 -1.72
C LYS A 214 24.10 -6.35 -1.08
N ILE A 215 23.90 -6.73 0.19
CA ILE A 215 22.68 -6.37 0.94
C ILE A 215 23.09 -5.79 2.29
N VAL A 216 22.52 -4.64 2.65
CA VAL A 216 22.69 -4.02 3.96
C VAL A 216 21.38 -3.44 4.48
N ALA A 217 21.13 -3.58 5.77
CA ALA A 217 20.01 -2.94 6.43
C ALA A 217 20.45 -1.66 7.16
N SER A 218 19.67 -0.59 7.08
CA SER A 218 19.91 0.66 7.80
C SER A 218 19.95 0.40 9.31
N LYS A 219 20.89 0.98 10.05
CA LYS A 219 20.91 0.83 11.53
C LYS A 219 19.67 1.43 12.18
N ASP A 220 19.32 2.63 11.73
CA ASP A 220 18.20 3.39 12.27
C ASP A 220 16.88 3.06 11.56
N PHE A 221 15.79 3.25 12.29
CA PHE A 221 14.44 3.29 11.74
C PHE A 221 14.26 4.54 10.87
N LEU A 222 13.40 4.42 9.86
CA LEU A 222 12.89 5.55 9.15
C LEU A 222 12.09 6.44 10.11
N PRO A 223 12.16 7.78 9.98
CA PRO A 223 11.57 8.66 10.97
C PRO A 223 10.07 8.41 11.13
N ASP A 224 9.61 8.47 12.39
CA ASP A 224 8.21 8.26 12.76
C ASP A 224 7.62 6.91 12.34
N SER A 225 8.43 5.88 12.05
CA SER A 225 7.92 4.56 11.65
C SER A 225 8.64 3.42 12.38
N ASN A 226 8.15 2.19 12.17
CA ASN A 226 8.80 0.95 12.55
C ASN A 226 9.46 0.25 11.34
N GLU A 227 9.73 1.01 10.29
CA GLU A 227 10.30 0.52 9.04
C GLU A 227 11.77 0.93 8.93
N ARG A 228 12.57 0.11 8.25
CA ARG A 228 13.99 0.32 7.99
C ARG A 228 14.23 0.19 6.48
N VAL A 229 15.37 0.68 6.02
CA VAL A 229 15.79 0.54 4.62
C VAL A 229 16.63 -0.72 4.50
N LEU A 230 16.25 -1.62 3.60
CA LEU A 230 17.08 -2.70 3.10
C LEU A 230 17.62 -2.29 1.73
N GLU A 231 18.90 -1.97 1.68
CA GLU A 231 19.60 -1.57 0.45
C GLU A 231 20.22 -2.80 -0.20
N ILE A 232 19.86 -3.05 -1.46
CA ILE A 232 20.31 -4.16 -2.30
C ILE A 232 21.06 -3.56 -3.50
N GLN A 233 22.32 -3.93 -3.69
CA GLN A 233 23.16 -3.48 -4.81
C GLN A 233 23.59 -4.69 -5.64
N GLY A 234 23.47 -4.59 -6.96
CA GLY A 234 23.84 -5.65 -7.89
C GLY A 234 23.26 -5.41 -9.29
N PHE A 235 23.40 -6.41 -10.17
CA PHE A 235 22.74 -6.37 -11.47
C PHE A 235 21.20 -6.43 -11.31
N PRO A 236 20.43 -5.78 -12.18
CA PRO A 236 18.96 -5.80 -12.16
C PRO A 236 18.38 -7.22 -12.05
N SER A 237 18.89 -8.16 -12.85
CA SER A 237 18.48 -9.57 -12.82
C SER A 237 18.80 -10.27 -11.49
N ALA A 238 19.95 -9.98 -10.89
CA ALA A 238 20.35 -10.52 -9.59
C ALA A 238 19.48 -9.94 -8.45
N ILE A 239 19.13 -8.65 -8.52
CA ILE A 239 18.18 -8.01 -7.61
C ILE A 239 16.79 -8.65 -7.75
N THR A 240 16.31 -8.88 -8.97
CA THR A 240 15.05 -9.59 -9.23
C THR A 240 15.01 -10.96 -8.56
N ASN A 241 16.03 -11.79 -8.77
CA ASN A 241 16.09 -13.13 -8.17
C ASN A 241 16.15 -13.07 -6.63
N THR A 242 16.89 -12.09 -6.09
CA THR A 242 16.94 -11.83 -4.64
C THR A 242 15.57 -11.45 -4.10
N LEU A 243 14.81 -10.61 -4.81
CA LEU A 243 13.48 -10.16 -4.41
C LEU A 243 12.44 -11.29 -4.44
N ILE A 244 12.57 -12.26 -5.35
CA ILE A 244 11.71 -13.46 -5.36
C ILE A 244 11.88 -14.22 -4.04
N GLU A 245 13.12 -14.53 -3.66
CA GLU A 245 13.40 -15.30 -2.44
C GLU A 245 13.09 -14.51 -1.17
N ILE A 246 13.33 -13.19 -1.14
CA ILE A 246 12.84 -12.31 -0.06
C ILE A 246 11.32 -12.38 0.05
N SER A 247 10.61 -12.34 -1.07
CA SER A 247 9.14 -12.40 -1.06
C SER A 247 8.63 -13.73 -0.52
N ASP A 248 9.27 -14.84 -0.89
CA ASP A 248 8.94 -16.16 -0.35
C ASP A 248 9.17 -16.24 1.15
N ILE A 249 10.27 -15.66 1.67
CA ILE A 249 10.50 -15.57 3.12
C ILE A 249 9.36 -14.80 3.80
N LEU A 250 8.94 -13.66 3.23
CA LEU A 250 7.91 -12.81 3.83
C LEU A 250 6.50 -13.41 3.80
N ILE A 251 6.18 -14.20 2.77
CA ILE A 251 4.86 -14.82 2.63
C ILE A 251 4.72 -16.05 3.53
N ASN A 252 5.80 -16.80 3.73
CA ASN A 252 5.78 -18.02 4.53
C ASN A 252 5.95 -17.78 6.04
N ASP A 253 6.18 -16.53 6.46
CA ASP A 253 6.36 -16.18 7.85
C ASP A 253 5.02 -15.85 8.53
N VAL A 254 4.52 -16.83 9.29
CA VAL A 254 3.19 -16.85 9.94
C VAL A 254 3.05 -15.77 11.02
N ASP A 255 4.16 -15.28 11.59
CA ASP A 255 4.17 -14.30 12.69
C ASP A 255 3.95 -12.85 12.21
N LEU A 256 3.90 -12.61 10.90
CA LEU A 256 3.77 -11.26 10.32
C LEU A 256 2.32 -10.77 10.18
N THR A 257 1.34 -11.65 10.43
CA THR A 257 -0.07 -11.45 10.04
C THR A 257 -0.86 -10.44 10.89
N PHE A 258 -0.33 -9.97 12.02
CA PHE A 258 -1.10 -9.17 13.00
C PHE A 258 -0.44 -7.88 13.50
N ASN A 259 0.53 -7.30 12.79
CA ASN A 259 1.21 -6.12 13.32
C ASN A 259 0.56 -4.80 12.88
N THR A 260 0.08 -4.02 13.86
CA THR A 260 -0.40 -2.63 13.69
C THR A 260 0.76 -1.64 13.67
N GLU A 261 1.83 -2.00 12.95
CA GLU A 261 3.07 -1.23 12.92
C GLU A 261 2.94 0.05 12.09
N LYS A 262 3.54 1.11 12.61
CA LYS A 262 3.47 2.43 12.00
C LYS A 262 4.35 2.47 10.76
N ARG A 263 3.71 2.66 9.60
CA ARG A 263 4.40 2.82 8.31
C ARG A 263 5.01 4.21 8.14
N TYR A 264 6.13 4.26 7.43
CA TYR A 264 6.79 5.47 7.00
C TYR A 264 5.96 6.24 5.98
N PHE A 265 5.99 7.56 6.07
CA PHE A 265 5.42 8.48 5.08
C PHE A 265 6.45 9.58 4.82
N PRO A 266 6.62 10.06 3.57
CA PRO A 266 7.62 11.09 3.26
C PRO A 266 7.47 12.33 4.14
N HIS A 267 8.57 12.74 4.77
CA HIS A 267 8.55 13.83 5.75
C HIS A 267 8.68 15.19 5.09
N LEU A 268 7.88 16.15 5.56
CA LEU A 268 8.13 17.58 5.31
C LEU A 268 9.37 17.98 6.09
N LYS A 269 10.37 18.55 5.41
CA LYS A 269 11.52 19.20 6.04
C LYS A 269 10.99 20.22 7.05
N ARG A 270 11.07 19.90 8.35
CA ARG A 270 10.93 20.91 9.40
C ARG A 270 12.02 21.96 9.13
N PRO A 271 11.75 23.27 9.20
CA PRO A 271 12.82 24.22 9.47
C PRO A 271 13.51 23.72 10.74
N ALA A 272 14.84 23.62 10.72
CA ALA A 272 15.60 23.11 11.85
C ALA A 272 15.15 23.81 13.15
N GLU A 273 14.66 23.04 14.11
CA GLU A 273 14.51 23.52 15.48
C GLU A 273 15.94 23.80 15.97
N ASN A 274 16.32 25.08 15.99
CA ASN A 274 17.58 25.50 16.61
C ASN A 274 17.58 25.06 18.09
N PRO A 275 18.63 24.36 18.56
CA PRO A 275 18.80 24.11 19.97
C PRO A 275 19.32 25.39 20.65
N ALA A 276 18.66 25.76 21.74
CA ALA A 276 19.00 26.83 22.68
C ALA A 276 18.86 28.29 22.18
N GLY A 277 18.25 29.10 23.04
CA GLY A 277 17.71 30.42 22.70
C GLY A 277 18.73 31.53 22.51
N ALA A 278 18.37 32.49 21.65
CA ALA A 278 18.68 33.91 21.79
C ALA A 278 17.90 34.71 20.73
N ASN A 279 17.18 35.72 21.21
CA ASN A 279 16.69 36.94 20.56
C ASN A 279 16.24 36.95 19.09
N ALA A 280 14.97 37.35 18.96
CA ALA A 280 14.35 37.86 17.76
C ALA A 280 15.19 38.99 17.11
N GLY A 281 15.53 38.79 15.85
CA GLY A 281 16.02 39.80 14.93
C GLY A 281 15.37 39.58 13.58
N SER A 282 14.56 40.53 13.15
CA SER A 282 13.78 40.54 11.92
C SER A 282 14.57 40.14 10.68
N PHE A 283 13.99 39.25 9.89
CA PHE A 283 14.19 39.20 8.45
C PHE A 283 12.82 39.19 7.79
N ASP A 284 12.53 40.28 7.09
CA ASP A 284 11.30 40.53 6.37
C ASP A 284 11.13 39.54 5.21
N TYR A 285 10.03 38.79 5.25
CA TYR A 285 9.37 38.26 4.06
C TYR A 285 7.91 38.69 4.14
N GLU A 286 7.58 39.75 3.40
CA GLU A 286 6.20 40.09 3.09
C GLU A 286 5.54 38.96 2.29
N ASN A 287 4.30 38.63 2.69
CA ASN A 287 3.31 37.72 2.08
C ASN A 287 3.41 36.20 2.33
N ALA A 288 2.90 35.78 3.51
CA ALA A 288 2.11 34.54 3.67
C ALA A 288 1.34 34.49 5.02
N ASN A 289 0.45 35.46 5.29
CA ASN A 289 -0.38 35.48 6.50
C ASN A 289 -1.85 35.13 6.19
N GLN A 290 -2.12 33.89 5.79
CA GLN A 290 -3.47 33.32 5.91
C GLN A 290 -3.40 32.00 6.67
N SER A 291 -3.61 32.06 7.98
CA SER A 291 -4.02 30.88 8.75
C SER A 291 -5.34 30.39 8.15
N THR A 292 -5.33 29.18 7.58
CA THR A 292 -6.55 28.57 7.07
C THR A 292 -7.35 27.99 8.23
N GLN A 293 -8.65 28.23 8.24
CA GLN A 293 -9.56 27.78 9.28
C GLN A 293 -10.74 27.03 8.67
N ALA A 294 -11.15 25.93 9.30
CA ALA A 294 -12.41 25.24 9.03
C ALA A 294 -13.21 25.11 10.34
N VAL A 295 -14.52 25.09 10.24
CA VAL A 295 -15.43 24.97 11.39
C VAL A 295 -16.35 23.79 11.16
N VAL A 296 -16.37 22.86 12.11
CA VAL A 296 -17.27 21.70 12.10
C VAL A 296 -18.20 21.79 13.30
N LEU A 297 -19.49 21.61 13.07
CA LEU A 297 -20.50 21.51 14.11
C LEU A 297 -20.75 20.03 14.40
N ILE A 298 -20.61 19.64 15.67
CA ILE A 298 -20.81 18.25 16.11
C ILE A 298 -21.96 18.24 17.12
N PRO A 299 -23.01 17.42 16.93
CA PRO A 299 -24.08 17.30 17.91
C PRO A 299 -23.52 16.88 19.27
N GLU A 300 -24.06 17.48 20.34
CA GLU A 300 -23.53 17.35 21.70
C GLU A 300 -23.40 15.88 22.14
N SER A 301 -24.36 15.04 21.74
CA SER A 301 -24.41 13.60 22.03
C SER A 301 -23.27 12.77 21.40
N TYR A 302 -22.51 13.32 20.45
CA TYR A 302 -21.38 12.67 19.77
C TYR A 302 -20.02 13.25 20.15
N VAL A 303 -19.96 14.43 20.80
CA VAL A 303 -18.72 15.13 21.17
C VAL A 303 -17.77 14.22 21.96
N GLY A 304 -18.29 13.52 22.99
CA GLY A 304 -17.47 12.64 23.83
C GLY A 304 -16.77 11.51 23.07
N VAL A 305 -17.43 10.94 22.04
CA VAL A 305 -16.86 9.86 21.22
C VAL A 305 -15.88 10.40 20.18
N MET A 306 -16.13 11.61 19.65
CA MET A 306 -15.23 12.30 18.73
C MET A 306 -13.94 12.75 19.43
N VAL A 307 -14.05 13.19 20.68
CA VAL A 307 -12.92 13.57 21.53
C VAL A 307 -12.17 12.34 22.05
N GLY A 308 -12.90 11.27 22.38
CA GLY A 308 -12.37 10.02 22.93
C GLY A 308 -12.05 10.10 24.43
N ARG A 309 -11.85 8.93 25.07
CA ARG A 309 -11.48 8.86 26.50
C ARG A 309 -10.21 9.68 26.73
N GLN A 310 -10.22 10.57 27.74
CA GLN A 310 -9.13 11.50 28.06
C GLN A 310 -8.72 12.46 26.91
N GLY A 311 -9.53 12.60 25.86
CA GLY A 311 -9.17 13.40 24.69
C GLY A 311 -8.17 12.74 23.75
N ASN A 312 -7.88 11.45 23.92
CA ASN A 312 -6.86 10.76 23.13
C ASN A 312 -7.18 10.73 21.63
N ARG A 313 -8.45 10.59 21.25
CA ARG A 313 -8.85 10.52 19.82
C ARG A 313 -8.63 11.87 19.14
N ILE A 314 -9.02 12.98 19.78
CA ILE A 314 -8.79 14.31 19.23
C ILE A 314 -7.31 14.71 19.28
N ALA A 315 -6.57 14.31 20.32
CA ALA A 315 -5.13 14.53 20.41
C ALA A 315 -4.40 13.82 19.26
N ASN A 316 -4.78 12.57 18.97
CA ASN A 316 -4.25 11.81 17.84
C ASN A 316 -4.64 12.44 16.50
N LEU A 317 -5.88 12.92 16.35
CA LEU A 317 -6.32 13.61 15.13
C LEU A 317 -5.55 14.92 14.91
N ARG A 318 -5.34 15.73 15.95
CA ARG A 318 -4.50 16.95 15.91
C ARG A 318 -3.06 16.60 15.51
N LYS A 319 -2.48 15.56 16.10
CA LYS A 319 -1.11 15.09 15.80
C LYS A 319 -0.98 14.55 14.37
N PHE A 320 -1.94 13.76 13.92
CA PHE A 320 -1.96 13.14 12.60
C PHE A 320 -2.15 14.17 11.48
N THR A 321 -3.08 15.10 11.66
CA THR A 321 -3.40 16.13 10.66
C THR A 321 -2.53 17.37 10.78
N ARG A 322 -1.76 17.51 11.87
CA ARG A 322 -0.92 18.68 12.18
C ARG A 322 -1.72 19.98 12.25
N THR A 323 -2.96 19.88 12.71
CA THR A 323 -3.87 21.02 12.87
C THR A 323 -4.10 21.32 14.34
N LYS A 324 -4.35 22.59 14.65
CA LYS A 324 -4.85 23.03 15.95
C LYS A 324 -6.37 22.95 15.92
N ILE A 325 -6.94 22.00 16.66
CA ILE A 325 -8.41 21.88 16.79
C ILE A 325 -8.81 22.46 18.15
N ILE A 326 -9.52 23.59 18.18
CA ILE A 326 -10.12 24.15 19.39
C ILE A 326 -11.56 23.67 19.49
N ILE A 327 -11.93 23.19 20.67
CA ILE A 327 -13.31 22.79 20.99
C ILE A 327 -13.82 23.83 21.97
N GLU A 328 -14.96 24.44 21.68
CA GLU A 328 -15.59 25.37 22.62
C GLU A 328 -15.93 24.65 23.94
N LYS A 329 -15.62 25.29 25.07
CA LYS A 329 -15.96 24.76 26.39
C LYS A 329 -17.47 24.82 26.57
N ASN A 330 -18.01 23.83 27.27
CA ASN A 330 -19.42 23.79 27.60
C ASN A 330 -19.63 24.39 28.98
N ASP A 331 -19.39 25.69 29.08
CA ASP A 331 -19.48 26.44 30.33
C ASP A 331 -20.80 27.20 30.39
N PHE A 332 -21.92 26.51 30.16
CA PHE A 332 -23.25 27.13 30.17
C PHE A 332 -24.04 26.71 31.43
N ALA A 333 -24.27 27.68 32.31
CA ALA A 333 -25.40 27.65 33.23
C ALA A 333 -26.70 27.79 32.43
N GLU A 334 -27.81 27.20 32.90
CA GLU A 334 -29.12 27.13 32.22
C GLU A 334 -29.73 28.50 31.82
N SER A 335 -29.17 29.62 32.29
CA SER A 335 -29.72 30.96 32.11
C SER A 335 -29.35 31.66 30.79
N ASP A 336 -28.44 31.13 29.96
CA ASP A 336 -27.92 31.82 28.77
C ASP A 336 -28.36 31.17 27.43
N MET A 337 -29.68 30.93 27.33
CA MET A 337 -30.37 30.26 26.23
C MET A 337 -30.23 30.81 24.79
N PRO A 338 -29.90 32.09 24.48
CA PRO A 338 -29.99 32.58 23.10
C PRO A 338 -28.79 32.29 22.19
N HIS A 339 -27.69 31.68 22.67
CA HIS A 339 -26.46 31.47 21.87
C HIS A 339 -26.14 29.99 21.56
N ARG A 340 -27.09 29.07 21.77
CA ARG A 340 -26.89 27.65 21.45
C ARG A 340 -26.85 27.46 19.93
N VAL A 341 -25.70 27.08 19.39
CA VAL A 341 -25.59 26.69 17.97
C VAL A 341 -26.34 25.37 17.82
N VAL A 342 -27.44 25.38 17.08
CA VAL A 342 -28.26 24.20 16.78
C VAL A 342 -28.07 23.76 15.33
N ASP A 343 -28.27 22.48 15.06
CA ASP A 343 -28.36 22.01 13.68
C ASP A 343 -29.74 22.31 13.06
N ALA A 344 -29.94 21.88 11.81
CA ALA A 344 -31.19 22.08 11.07
C ALA A 344 -32.42 21.42 11.73
N ASN A 345 -32.21 20.47 12.66
CA ASN A 345 -33.26 19.77 13.39
C ASN A 345 -33.49 20.36 14.79
N GLY A 346 -32.78 21.44 15.15
CA GLY A 346 -32.88 22.07 16.47
C GLY A 346 -32.03 21.41 17.55
N GLU A 347 -31.18 20.44 17.21
CA GLU A 347 -30.36 19.72 18.18
C GLU A 347 -29.11 20.52 18.57
N PRO A 348 -28.74 20.55 19.86
CA PRO A 348 -27.59 21.33 20.33
C PRO A 348 -26.27 20.78 19.75
N CYS A 349 -25.49 21.68 19.14
CA CYS A 349 -24.20 21.39 18.55
C CYS A 349 -23.07 22.12 19.27
N ARG A 350 -21.90 21.47 19.28
CA ARG A 350 -20.65 22.06 19.75
C ARG A 350 -19.74 22.37 18.57
N LYS A 351 -19.13 23.55 18.61
CA LYS A 351 -18.26 24.03 17.55
C LYS A 351 -16.81 23.55 17.71
N PHE A 352 -16.29 22.94 16.66
CA PHE A 352 -14.91 22.52 16.52
C PHE A 352 -14.24 23.43 15.50
N THR A 353 -13.29 24.24 15.95
CA THR A 353 -12.53 25.16 15.10
C THR A 353 -11.17 24.55 14.78
N ILE A 354 -10.95 24.21 13.52
CA ILE A 354 -9.71 23.63 13.00
C ILE A 354 -8.89 24.76 12.38
N MET A 355 -7.65 24.93 12.83
CA MET A 355 -6.74 25.95 12.31
C MET A 355 -5.43 25.31 11.89
N GLY A 356 -4.86 25.81 10.80
CA GLY A 356 -3.56 25.39 10.32
C GLY A 356 -3.00 26.34 9.28
N HIS A 357 -1.70 26.29 9.09
CA HIS A 357 -1.01 27.11 8.08
C HIS A 357 -1.05 26.47 6.69
N ILE A 358 -1.53 25.23 6.59
CA ILE A 358 -1.60 24.47 5.34
C ILE A 358 -3.08 24.12 5.07
N PRO A 359 -3.72 24.71 4.04
CA PRO A 359 -5.14 24.49 3.73
C PRO A 359 -5.51 23.01 3.56
N LYS A 360 -4.62 22.22 2.95
CA LYS A 360 -4.82 20.78 2.74
C LYS A 360 -4.92 20.00 4.05
N GLN A 361 -4.16 20.38 5.07
CA GLN A 361 -4.19 19.73 6.39
C GLN A 361 -5.47 20.07 7.15
N VAL A 362 -5.92 21.33 7.06
CA VAL A 362 -7.20 21.77 7.62
C VAL A 362 -8.35 21.01 6.99
N LYS A 363 -8.36 20.87 5.65
CA LYS A 363 -9.37 20.09 4.92
C LYS A 363 -9.32 18.59 5.21
N LEU A 364 -8.12 18.03 5.41
CA LEU A 364 -7.96 16.63 5.82
C LEU A 364 -8.54 16.40 7.22
N ALA A 365 -8.23 17.27 8.17
CA ALA A 365 -8.78 17.20 9.53
C ALA A 365 -10.29 17.33 9.55
N GLU A 366 -10.84 18.28 8.79
CA GLU A 366 -12.28 18.45 8.60
C GLU A 366 -12.93 17.17 8.04
N SER A 367 -12.39 16.63 6.94
CA SER A 367 -12.90 15.41 6.31
C SER A 367 -12.85 14.20 7.24
N MET A 368 -11.75 14.03 8.00
CA MET A 368 -11.62 12.94 8.96
C MET A 368 -12.57 13.09 10.15
N LEU A 369 -12.81 14.31 10.63
CA LEU A 369 -13.73 14.58 11.73
C LEU A 369 -15.18 14.28 11.31
N LEU A 370 -15.57 14.75 10.11
CA LEU A 370 -16.89 14.49 9.53
C LEU A 370 -17.12 13.00 9.23
N LYS A 371 -16.13 12.32 8.66
CA LYS A 371 -16.23 10.88 8.39
C LYS A 371 -16.34 10.05 9.67
N ASN A 372 -15.57 10.40 10.71
CA ASN A 372 -15.69 9.74 12.01
C ASN A 372 -17.09 9.95 12.63
N LEU A 373 -17.64 11.15 12.47
CA LEU A 373 -18.98 11.48 12.95
C LEU A 373 -20.05 10.69 12.19
N SER A 374 -20.01 10.66 10.86
CA SER A 374 -20.99 9.94 10.04
C SER A 374 -21.00 8.44 10.36
N THR A 375 -19.82 7.82 10.47
CA THR A 375 -19.70 6.40 10.84
C THR A 375 -20.25 6.12 12.24
N GLU A 376 -20.05 7.03 13.20
CA GLU A 376 -20.59 6.83 14.56
C GLU A 376 -22.11 7.07 14.63
N ILE A 377 -22.66 7.98 13.81
CA ILE A 377 -24.12 8.17 13.67
C ILE A 377 -24.75 6.88 13.13
N GLU A 378 -24.24 6.37 12.01
CA GLU A 378 -24.72 5.14 11.37
C GLU A 378 -24.65 3.93 12.32
N ARG A 379 -23.57 3.81 13.09
CA ARG A 379 -23.42 2.75 14.09
C ARG A 379 -24.43 2.84 15.24
N ARG A 380 -24.87 4.05 15.62
CA ARG A 380 -25.92 4.22 16.64
C ARG A 380 -27.31 3.99 16.08
N SER A 381 -27.58 4.41 14.84
CA SER A 381 -28.88 4.16 14.20
C SER A 381 -29.14 2.67 14.01
N LEU A 382 -28.13 1.90 13.57
CA LEU A 382 -28.25 0.44 13.42
C LEU A 382 -28.57 -0.26 14.75
N ARG A 383 -27.84 0.08 15.83
CA ARG A 383 -28.11 -0.50 17.15
C ARG A 383 -29.47 -0.13 17.71
N ASN A 384 -29.96 1.07 17.44
CA ASN A 384 -31.30 1.48 17.85
C ASN A 384 -32.38 0.73 17.05
N ALA A 385 -32.15 0.48 15.76
CA ALA A 385 -33.07 -0.31 14.93
C ALA A 385 -33.10 -1.79 15.36
N GLU A 386 -31.95 -2.38 15.67
CA GLU A 386 -31.84 -3.76 16.19
C GLU A 386 -32.55 -3.91 17.55
N ALA A 387 -32.33 -2.96 18.47
CA ALA A 387 -33.00 -2.97 19.77
C ALA A 387 -34.53 -2.81 19.65
N GLN A 388 -35.01 -2.00 18.70
CA GLN A 388 -36.45 -1.86 18.42
C GLN A 388 -37.04 -3.14 17.81
N HIS A 389 -36.31 -3.80 16.91
CA HIS A 389 -36.73 -5.07 16.28
C HIS A 389 -36.78 -6.23 17.30
N GLU A 390 -35.82 -6.33 18.22
CA GLU A 390 -35.84 -7.30 19.31
C GLU A 390 -37.01 -7.05 20.29
N THR A 391 -37.32 -5.78 20.56
CA THR A 391 -38.45 -5.42 21.45
C THR A 391 -39.79 -5.75 20.80
N GLN A 392 -39.90 -5.61 19.47
CA GLN A 392 -41.13 -5.91 18.72
C GLN A 392 -41.34 -7.43 18.53
N GLN A 393 -40.27 -8.19 18.26
CA GLN A 393 -40.33 -9.66 18.22
C GLN A 393 -40.63 -10.30 19.59
N ASN A 394 -40.17 -9.70 20.69
CA ASN A 394 -40.51 -10.17 22.04
C ASN A 394 -41.96 -9.85 22.44
N MET A 395 -42.60 -8.83 21.84
CA MET A 395 -44.03 -8.58 22.01
C MET A 395 -44.90 -9.52 21.17
N GLU A 396 -44.46 -9.91 19.97
CA GLU A 396 -45.18 -10.85 19.09
C GLU A 396 -45.14 -12.32 19.56
N ASN A 397 -44.12 -12.70 20.34
CA ASN A 397 -43.95 -14.08 20.86
C ASN A 397 -44.45 -14.30 22.30
N SER A 398 -45.20 -13.35 22.89
CA SER A 398 -45.88 -13.62 24.17
C SER A 398 -47.08 -14.56 23.95
N PRO A 399 -47.17 -15.70 24.66
CA PRO A 399 -48.29 -16.60 24.52
C PRO A 399 -49.54 -15.96 25.13
N ASP A 400 -50.61 -15.85 24.33
CA ASP A 400 -51.95 -15.51 24.82
C ASP A 400 -52.31 -16.49 25.95
N PHE A 401 -52.41 -15.96 27.16
CA PHE A 401 -52.83 -16.69 28.34
C PHE A 401 -54.34 -16.91 28.21
N GLU A 402 -54.74 -18.13 27.83
CA GLU A 402 -56.14 -18.56 27.86
C GLU A 402 -56.72 -18.26 29.25
N MET A 403 -57.71 -17.37 29.29
CA MET A 403 -58.56 -17.18 30.46
C MET A 403 -59.51 -18.38 30.56
N ASP A 404 -59.21 -19.32 31.45
CA ASP A 404 -60.23 -20.19 32.04
C ASP A 404 -61.16 -19.34 32.89
N SER A 405 -62.37 -19.10 32.37
CA SER A 405 -63.49 -18.52 33.11
C SER A 405 -64.39 -19.64 33.61
N ASP A 406 -64.09 -20.18 34.81
CA ASP A 406 -65.06 -20.91 35.62
C ASP A 406 -65.71 -19.95 36.63
N ASN A 407 -66.96 -19.55 36.36
CA ASN A 407 -68.05 -19.57 37.34
C ASN A 407 -69.43 -19.44 36.67
#